data_AF-A0A2C5ZR77-F1
#
_entry.id   AF-A0A2C5ZR77-F1
#
_cell.length_a   1.000
_cell.length_b   1.000
_cell.length_c   1.000
_cell.angle_alpha   90.00
_cell.angle_beta   90.00
_cell.angle_gamma   90.00
#
_symmetry.space_group_name_H-M   'P 1'
#
loop_
_entity.id
_entity.type
_entity.pdbx_description
1 polymer ?
#
loop_
_entity_poly.entity_id
_entity_poly.type
_entity_poly.pdbx_seq_one_letter_code
_entity_poly.pdbx_strand_id
1 'polypeptide(L)'
;MSTSSGAAGATSGRPRPSREAKQDIFRTSKPSKSKTSQKGQEPRLVLKEVTGTEEETAELARARRKMEVKARQYAAMKRGDYVPKENEAEPLVDFDRKWAEAKEQGDASSDDDSDEDEDGGGGEVVEWEDEFGRRRRGTRAEKERMERRIRRGLLGAEELQRMSARPAAPQRLIHGDTIQAMAFQPDNPEQMEELAAKRDRSVTPPDAKHYDADSEIRTKGTGFYKFSKEEEARVREMAQLEEERRQTEAAREGRDKQKEARRQEIEQRRKEMQARRAQRQADSFLNEL
;
A
#
# COMPACT_ATOMS: atom_id res chain seq x y z
N MET A 1 30.54 52.67 46.29
CA MET A 1 31.03 51.74 45.26
C MET A 1 29.98 51.66 44.17
N SER A 2 30.37 52.03 42.95
CA SER A 2 29.49 52.25 41.80
C SER A 2 28.93 50.94 41.23
N THR A 3 27.63 50.90 40.94
CA THR A 3 27.01 49.86 40.11
C THR A 3 26.61 50.46 38.77
N SER A 4 27.39 50.13 37.74
CA SER A 4 27.15 50.52 36.35
C SER A 4 25.99 49.73 35.75
N SER A 5 25.00 50.43 35.22
CA SER A 5 23.95 49.89 34.36
C SER A 5 24.52 49.57 32.96
N GLY A 6 24.38 48.32 32.53
CA GLY A 6 24.73 47.87 31.18
C GLY A 6 23.54 47.21 30.51
N ALA A 7 22.85 47.94 29.63
CA ALA A 7 21.84 47.39 28.74
C ALA A 7 22.55 46.76 27.52
N ALA A 8 22.34 45.46 27.31
CA ALA A 8 22.84 44.76 26.13
C ALA A 8 21.85 44.92 24.96
N GLY A 9 22.24 45.71 23.95
CA GLY A 9 21.49 45.85 22.70
C GLY A 9 21.62 44.61 21.82
N ALA A 10 20.52 44.20 21.18
CA ALA A 10 20.49 43.12 20.22
C ALA A 10 21.22 43.52 18.92
N THR A 11 22.25 42.77 18.54
CA THR A 11 22.98 42.96 17.29
C THR A 11 22.21 42.34 16.12
N SER A 12 21.76 43.14 15.16
CA SER A 12 21.18 42.66 13.91
C SER A 12 22.27 42.18 12.96
N GLY A 13 22.17 40.94 12.50
CA GLY A 13 23.10 40.36 11.52
C GLY A 13 22.88 40.93 10.11
N ARG A 14 23.98 41.08 9.35
CA ARG A 14 23.98 41.54 7.96
C ARG A 14 23.11 40.65 7.05
N PRO A 15 22.32 41.22 6.12
CA PRO A 15 21.54 40.42 5.17
C PRO A 15 22.47 39.75 4.14
N ARG A 16 22.29 38.44 3.94
CA ARG A 16 22.98 37.68 2.89
C ARG A 16 22.38 38.03 1.52
N PRO A 17 23.19 38.12 0.45
CA PRO A 17 22.68 38.36 -0.90
C PRO A 17 21.78 37.20 -1.33
N SER A 18 20.57 37.54 -1.77
CA SER A 18 19.52 36.62 -2.19
C SER A 18 19.98 35.76 -3.36
N ARG A 19 20.01 34.45 -3.15
CA ARG A 19 20.13 33.47 -4.23
C ARG A 19 18.86 33.55 -5.08
N GLU A 20 19.02 33.79 -6.38
CA GLU A 20 17.93 33.83 -7.35
C GLU A 20 17.00 32.63 -7.17
N ALA A 21 15.69 32.91 -7.12
CA ALA A 21 14.66 31.93 -6.85
C ALA A 21 14.60 30.92 -8.01
N LYS A 22 15.29 29.79 -7.83
CA LYS A 22 15.10 28.60 -8.66
C LYS A 22 13.61 28.24 -8.60
N GLN A 23 13.00 28.10 -9.77
CA GLN A 23 11.62 27.67 -9.96
C GLN A 23 11.41 26.37 -9.17
N ASP A 24 10.71 26.49 -8.05
CA ASP A 24 10.36 25.39 -7.17
C ASP A 24 9.30 24.54 -7.88
N ILE A 25 9.69 23.33 -8.30
CA ILE A 25 8.88 22.38 -9.08
C ILE A 25 7.58 22.01 -8.34
N PHE A 26 7.50 22.26 -7.02
CA PHE A 26 6.31 22.03 -6.20
C PHE A 26 5.42 23.27 -6.00
N ARG A 27 5.79 24.43 -6.56
CA ARG A 27 4.90 25.59 -6.68
C ARG A 27 4.12 25.51 -7.98
N THR A 28 3.28 24.50 -8.11
CA THR A 28 2.24 24.49 -9.14
C THR A 28 1.27 25.62 -8.83
N SER A 29 1.26 26.65 -9.67
CA SER A 29 0.27 27.72 -9.69
C SER A 29 -1.13 27.10 -9.80
N LYS A 30 -1.85 27.00 -8.68
CA LYS A 30 -3.29 26.76 -8.71
C LYS A 30 -3.92 27.94 -9.48
N PRO A 31 -4.73 27.71 -10.52
CA PRO A 31 -5.45 28.81 -11.16
C PRO A 31 -6.35 29.45 -10.12
N SER A 32 -6.21 30.77 -9.97
CA SER A 32 -7.08 31.57 -9.11
C SER A 32 -8.50 31.53 -9.65
N LYS A 33 -9.35 30.67 -9.08
CA LYS A 33 -10.80 30.75 -9.28
C LYS A 33 -11.27 32.09 -8.74
N SER A 34 -11.72 32.95 -9.65
CA SER A 34 -12.35 34.23 -9.36
C SER A 34 -13.52 34.02 -8.40
N LYS A 35 -13.40 34.54 -7.19
CA LYS A 35 -14.52 34.64 -6.24
C LYS A 35 -15.47 35.72 -6.74
N THR A 36 -16.52 35.33 -7.46
CA THR A 36 -17.73 36.15 -7.56
C THR A 36 -18.52 35.93 -6.27
N SER A 37 -18.49 36.95 -5.42
CA SER A 37 -19.40 37.13 -4.31
C SER A 37 -20.83 37.32 -4.82
N GLN A 38 -21.69 36.31 -4.63
CA GLN A 38 -23.14 36.55 -4.59
C GLN A 38 -23.79 35.80 -3.43
N LYS A 39 -24.58 36.59 -2.73
CA LYS A 39 -25.29 36.36 -1.48
C LYS A 39 -26.68 35.83 -1.85
N GLY A 40 -27.03 34.64 -1.34
CA GLY A 40 -28.40 34.13 -1.20
C GLY A 40 -29.23 33.90 -2.47
N GLN A 41 -29.47 32.63 -2.81
CA GLN A 41 -30.77 32.03 -3.18
C GLN A 41 -30.56 30.66 -3.85
N GLU A 42 -31.23 29.64 -3.29
CA GLU A 42 -31.62 28.30 -3.82
C GLU A 42 -30.62 27.41 -4.61
N PRO A 43 -30.59 26.08 -4.37
CA PRO A 43 -29.70 25.16 -5.07
C PRO A 43 -30.17 24.90 -6.50
N ARG A 44 -29.71 25.71 -7.46
CA ARG A 44 -29.85 25.40 -8.88
C ARG A 44 -28.90 24.26 -9.26
N LEU A 45 -29.45 23.21 -9.86
CA LEU A 45 -28.72 22.06 -10.39
C LEU A 45 -27.62 22.54 -11.35
N VAL A 46 -26.36 22.25 -11.00
CA VAL A 46 -25.21 22.46 -11.89
C VAL A 46 -25.29 21.39 -12.97
N LEU A 47 -25.66 21.79 -14.19
CA LEU A 47 -25.55 20.95 -15.37
C LEU A 47 -24.08 20.53 -15.53
N LYS A 48 -23.89 19.20 -15.60
CA LYS A 48 -22.60 18.56 -15.84
C LYS A 48 -21.97 19.18 -17.09
N GLU A 49 -20.73 19.63 -16.94
CA GLU A 49 -19.93 20.30 -17.96
C GLU A 49 -20.11 19.60 -19.32
N VAL A 50 -20.46 20.39 -20.33
CA VAL A 50 -20.62 19.91 -21.70
C VAL A 50 -19.24 19.54 -22.21
N THR A 51 -18.94 18.23 -22.22
CA THR A 51 -17.74 17.67 -22.84
C THR A 51 -17.66 18.17 -24.28
N GLY A 52 -16.61 18.93 -24.62
CA GLY A 52 -16.42 19.50 -25.96
C GLY A 52 -16.34 21.02 -26.03
N THR A 53 -15.94 21.72 -24.96
CA THR A 53 -15.54 23.12 -25.10
C THR A 53 -14.26 23.21 -25.97
N GLU A 54 -14.12 24.28 -26.74
CA GLU A 54 -12.95 24.50 -27.62
C GLU A 54 -11.63 24.44 -26.82
N GLU A 55 -11.67 24.83 -25.54
CA GLU A 55 -10.56 24.73 -24.60
C GLU A 55 -10.12 23.28 -24.35
N GLU A 56 -11.05 22.34 -24.14
CA GLU A 56 -10.73 20.91 -23.98
C GLU A 56 -10.09 20.33 -25.25
N THR A 57 -10.56 20.74 -26.44
CA THR A 57 -9.98 20.28 -27.71
C THR A 57 -8.55 20.81 -27.91
N ALA A 58 -8.29 22.05 -27.48
CA ALA A 58 -6.97 22.65 -27.52
C ALA A 58 -6.02 21.98 -26.52
N GLU A 59 -6.51 21.61 -25.34
CA GLU A 59 -5.75 20.84 -24.34
C GLU A 59 -5.41 19.43 -24.83
N LEU A 60 -6.37 18.73 -25.45
CA LEU A 60 -6.13 17.43 -26.07
C LEU A 60 -5.10 17.50 -27.20
N ALA A 61 -5.14 18.54 -28.04
CA ALA A 61 -4.14 18.75 -29.08
C ALA A 61 -2.74 19.02 -28.49
N ARG A 62 -2.64 19.80 -27.41
CA ARG A 62 -1.38 20.01 -26.67
C ARG A 62 -0.88 18.71 -26.04
N ALA A 63 -1.76 17.91 -25.46
CA ALA A 63 -1.42 16.61 -24.87
C ALA A 63 -0.89 15.65 -25.95
N ARG A 64 -1.56 15.56 -27.11
CA ARG A 64 -1.12 14.75 -28.26
C ARG A 64 0.27 15.16 -28.75
N ARG A 65 0.54 16.46 -28.92
CA ARG A 65 1.87 16.96 -29.32
C ARG A 65 2.96 16.58 -28.31
N LYS A 66 2.67 16.70 -27.01
CA LYS A 66 3.63 16.30 -25.96
C LYS A 66 3.89 14.79 -25.97
N MET A 67 2.86 13.98 -26.21
CA MET A 67 3.00 12.53 -26.32
C MET A 67 3.83 12.14 -27.56
N GLU A 68 3.62 12.82 -28.68
CA GLU A 68 4.41 12.60 -29.89
C GLU A 68 5.89 12.95 -29.68
N VAL A 69 6.18 14.09 -29.03
CA VAL A 69 7.55 14.48 -28.68
C VAL A 69 8.22 13.43 -27.79
N LYS A 70 7.50 12.92 -26.78
CA LYS A 70 8.01 11.84 -25.92
C LYS A 70 8.23 10.55 -26.70
N ALA A 71 7.30 10.16 -27.57
CA ALA A 71 7.43 8.96 -28.40
C ALA A 71 8.66 9.05 -29.32
N ARG A 72 8.90 10.20 -29.95
CA ARG A 72 10.11 10.46 -30.74
C ARG A 72 11.37 10.40 -29.87
N GLN A 73 11.34 10.94 -28.67
CA GLN A 73 12.46 10.89 -27.74
C GLN A 73 12.77 9.46 -27.29
N TYR A 74 11.77 8.65 -26.95
CA TYR A 74 11.95 7.24 -26.64
C TYR A 74 12.43 6.43 -27.86
N ALA A 75 11.95 6.74 -29.06
CA ALA A 75 12.44 6.10 -30.28
C ALA A 75 13.90 6.45 -30.57
N ALA A 76 14.32 7.69 -30.30
CA ALA A 76 15.73 8.11 -30.40
C ALA A 76 16.59 7.45 -29.33
N MET A 77 16.12 7.36 -28.08
CA MET A 77 16.80 6.63 -27.00
C MET A 77 16.94 5.14 -27.32
N LYS A 78 15.89 4.52 -27.88
CA LYS A 78 15.92 3.13 -28.32
C LYS A 78 16.91 2.90 -29.48
N ARG A 79 17.04 3.88 -30.39
CA ARG A 79 17.97 3.80 -31.51
C ARG A 79 19.43 4.14 -31.13
N GLY A 80 19.64 4.76 -29.96
CA GLY A 80 20.95 5.26 -29.53
C GLY A 80 21.33 6.64 -30.08
N ASP A 81 20.46 7.29 -30.87
CA ASP A 81 20.68 8.61 -31.47
C ASP A 81 20.31 9.77 -30.53
N TYR A 82 20.07 9.48 -29.24
CA TYR A 82 19.65 10.49 -28.28
C TYR A 82 20.84 11.35 -27.82
N VAL A 83 20.83 12.63 -28.19
CA VAL A 83 21.77 13.62 -27.67
C VAL A 83 21.19 14.22 -26.38
N PRO A 84 21.80 13.99 -25.20
CA PRO A 84 21.36 14.60 -23.96
C PRO A 84 21.47 16.12 -24.05
N LYS A 85 20.45 16.83 -23.56
CA LYS A 85 20.55 18.27 -23.36
C LYS A 85 21.46 18.56 -22.17
N GLU A 86 22.09 19.74 -22.14
CA GLU A 86 23.14 20.18 -21.18
C GLU A 86 22.83 19.98 -19.67
N ASN A 87 21.61 19.63 -19.28
CA ASN A 87 21.18 19.40 -17.89
C ASN A 87 20.61 17.99 -17.62
N GLU A 88 20.64 17.09 -18.61
CA GLU A 88 20.13 15.72 -18.49
C GLU A 88 21.29 14.73 -18.47
N ALA A 89 21.30 13.81 -17.51
CA ALA A 89 22.30 12.76 -17.45
C ALA A 89 22.19 11.86 -18.70
N GLU A 90 23.33 11.41 -19.23
CA GLU A 90 23.37 10.44 -20.33
C GLU A 90 22.54 9.20 -19.97
N PRO A 91 21.78 8.61 -20.93
CA PRO A 91 21.07 7.38 -20.67
C PRO A 91 22.06 6.23 -20.50
N LEU A 92 22.34 5.85 -19.25
CA LEU A 92 23.28 4.76 -18.89
C LEU A 92 22.75 3.35 -19.21
N VAL A 93 21.49 3.23 -19.64
CA VAL A 93 20.83 1.93 -19.85
C VAL A 93 20.38 1.83 -21.31
N ASP A 94 21.03 0.95 -22.07
CA ASP A 94 20.54 0.49 -23.37
C ASP A 94 19.46 -0.56 -23.14
N PHE A 95 18.20 -0.20 -23.42
CA PHE A 95 17.04 -1.04 -23.17
C PHE A 95 17.02 -2.30 -24.05
N ASP A 96 17.51 -2.23 -25.29
CA ASP A 96 17.50 -3.39 -26.20
C ASP A 96 18.61 -4.37 -25.81
N ARG A 97 19.79 -3.86 -25.40
CA ARG A 97 20.85 -4.69 -24.83
C ARG A 97 20.44 -5.33 -23.51
N LYS A 98 19.83 -4.56 -22.60
CA LYS A 98 19.36 -5.10 -21.31
C LYS A 98 18.24 -6.13 -21.50
N TRP A 99 17.35 -5.91 -22.47
CA TRP A 99 16.28 -6.87 -22.80
C TRP A 99 16.84 -8.17 -23.40
N ALA A 100 17.85 -8.08 -24.26
CA ALA A 100 18.55 -9.24 -24.80
C ALA A 100 19.32 -10.00 -23.71
N GLU A 101 20.08 -9.30 -22.86
CA GLU A 101 20.83 -9.90 -21.73
C GLU A 101 19.89 -10.56 -20.72
N ALA A 102 18.73 -9.97 -20.41
CA ALA A 102 17.73 -10.55 -19.52
C ALA A 102 17.13 -11.85 -20.09
N LYS A 103 16.91 -11.90 -21.41
CA LYS A 103 16.41 -13.11 -22.10
C LYS A 103 17.47 -14.21 -22.15
N GLU A 104 18.74 -13.86 -22.28
CA GLU A 104 19.87 -14.81 -22.26
C GLU A 104 20.17 -15.33 -20.84
N GLN A 105 20.05 -14.48 -19.81
CA GLN A 105 20.22 -14.89 -18.41
C GLN A 105 19.04 -15.69 -17.83
N GLY A 106 17.96 -15.89 -18.60
CA GLY A 106 16.77 -16.58 -18.13
C GLY A 106 16.02 -15.84 -17.02
N ASP A 107 16.42 -14.60 -16.71
CA ASP A 107 15.71 -13.69 -15.82
C ASP A 107 14.65 -12.92 -16.60
N ALA A 108 13.76 -13.68 -17.22
CA ALA A 108 12.45 -13.19 -17.61
C ALA A 108 11.54 -13.22 -16.38
N SER A 109 11.92 -12.55 -15.28
CA SER A 109 10.96 -12.09 -14.28
C SER A 109 10.21 -10.87 -14.86
N SER A 110 9.58 -11.07 -16.01
CA SER A 110 8.30 -10.45 -16.24
C SER A 110 7.37 -11.16 -15.28
N ASP A 111 6.86 -10.42 -14.31
CA ASP A 111 5.60 -10.67 -13.62
C ASP A 111 4.47 -10.67 -14.69
N ASP A 112 4.56 -11.63 -15.62
CA ASP A 112 3.50 -12.01 -16.52
C ASP A 112 2.91 -13.26 -15.89
N ASP A 113 2.06 -13.01 -14.89
CA ASP A 113 1.04 -13.94 -14.41
C ASP A 113 -0.02 -14.08 -15.52
N SER A 114 0.42 -14.47 -16.71
CA SER A 114 -0.41 -14.97 -17.78
C SER A 114 -0.58 -16.45 -17.48
N ASP A 115 -1.57 -16.74 -16.65
CA ASP A 115 -2.28 -18.02 -16.59
C ASP A 115 -2.74 -18.40 -18.00
N GLU A 116 -1.82 -18.91 -18.82
CA GLU A 116 -2.16 -19.86 -19.87
C GLU A 116 -2.13 -21.23 -19.22
N ASP A 117 -3.30 -21.63 -18.72
CA ASP A 117 -3.69 -23.01 -18.52
C ASP A 117 -3.57 -23.77 -19.84
N GLU A 118 -2.36 -24.15 -20.22
CA GLU A 118 -2.14 -25.24 -21.16
C GLU A 118 -2.27 -26.56 -20.37
N ASP A 119 -3.50 -26.86 -19.95
CA ASP A 119 -3.91 -28.22 -19.55
C ASP A 119 -3.96 -29.08 -20.83
N GLY A 120 -2.77 -29.40 -21.33
CA GLY A 120 -2.54 -29.99 -22.64
C GLY A 120 -1.67 -31.25 -22.59
N GLY A 121 -1.65 -31.98 -21.48
CA GLY A 121 -0.91 -33.24 -21.42
C GLY A 121 -1.29 -34.06 -20.20
N GLY A 122 -1.95 -35.21 -20.43
CA GLY A 122 -2.44 -36.13 -19.41
C GLY A 122 -1.42 -36.39 -18.30
N GLY A 123 -1.54 -35.62 -17.21
CA GLY A 123 -0.60 -35.65 -16.12
C GLY A 123 -0.75 -36.94 -15.34
N GLU A 124 0.27 -37.79 -15.40
CA GLU A 124 0.39 -38.96 -14.55
C GLU A 124 0.13 -38.57 -13.09
N VAL A 125 -0.91 -39.18 -12.50
CA VAL A 125 -1.28 -38.94 -11.10
C VAL A 125 -0.28 -39.69 -10.24
N VAL A 126 0.64 -38.95 -9.62
CA VAL A 126 1.67 -39.50 -8.74
C VAL A 126 1.22 -39.30 -7.30
N GLU A 127 1.51 -40.28 -6.44
CA GLU A 127 1.37 -40.14 -4.99
C GLU A 127 2.69 -39.63 -4.39
N TRP A 128 2.65 -38.59 -3.57
CA TRP A 128 3.83 -38.10 -2.83
C TRP A 128 3.49 -37.76 -1.38
N GLU A 129 4.51 -37.72 -0.54
CA GLU A 129 4.39 -37.37 0.87
C GLU A 129 4.61 -35.86 1.06
N ASP A 130 3.66 -35.21 1.74
CA ASP A 130 3.70 -33.80 2.11
C ASP A 130 4.67 -33.58 3.30
N GLU A 131 5.01 -32.32 3.58
CA GLU A 131 5.87 -31.87 4.68
C GLU A 131 5.43 -32.40 6.06
N PHE A 132 4.14 -32.73 6.17
CA PHE A 132 3.48 -33.27 7.36
C PHE A 132 3.37 -34.81 7.36
N GLY A 133 4.04 -35.50 6.44
CA GLY A 133 4.00 -36.97 6.31
C GLY A 133 2.66 -37.52 5.79
N ARG A 134 1.80 -36.67 5.23
CA ARG A 134 0.50 -37.08 4.64
C ARG A 134 0.70 -37.46 3.18
N ARG A 135 0.09 -38.56 2.73
CA ARG A 135 0.09 -38.95 1.30
C ARG A 135 -0.90 -38.09 0.52
N ARG A 136 -0.42 -37.38 -0.49
CA ARG A 136 -1.22 -36.59 -1.44
C ARG A 136 -1.13 -37.24 -2.83
N ARG A 137 -2.20 -37.14 -3.60
CA ARG A 137 -2.27 -37.55 -5.01
C ARG A 137 -2.46 -36.30 -5.87
N GLY A 138 -1.71 -36.19 -6.95
CA GLY A 138 -1.87 -35.11 -7.92
C GLY A 138 -0.89 -35.24 -9.08
N THR A 139 -0.61 -34.16 -9.78
CA THR A 139 0.26 -34.21 -10.96
C THR A 139 1.74 -34.14 -10.58
N ARG A 140 2.61 -34.68 -11.44
CA ARG A 140 4.08 -34.54 -11.29
C ARG A 140 4.53 -33.08 -11.19
N ALA A 141 3.86 -32.16 -11.90
CA ALA A 141 4.13 -30.73 -11.83
C ALA A 141 3.75 -30.10 -10.47
N GLU A 142 2.71 -30.61 -9.81
CA GLU A 142 2.32 -30.18 -8.46
C GLU A 142 3.33 -30.66 -7.41
N LYS A 143 3.81 -31.91 -7.54
CA LYS A 143 4.89 -32.45 -6.71
C LYS A 143 6.15 -31.57 -6.79
N GLU A 144 6.59 -31.23 -8.00
CA GLU A 144 7.80 -30.43 -8.18
C GLU A 144 7.64 -29.00 -7.63
N ARG A 145 6.45 -28.38 -7.80
CA ARG A 145 6.13 -27.07 -7.20
C ARG A 145 6.24 -27.11 -5.68
N MET A 146 5.75 -28.17 -5.04
CA MET A 146 5.90 -28.37 -3.60
C MET A 146 7.37 -28.53 -3.21
N GLU A 147 8.13 -29.39 -3.88
CA GLU A 147 9.55 -29.61 -3.58
C GLU A 147 10.37 -28.32 -3.67
N ARG A 148 10.10 -27.46 -4.65
CA ARG A 148 10.73 -26.13 -4.77
C ARG A 148 10.36 -25.23 -3.58
N ARG A 149 9.10 -25.23 -3.14
CA ARG A 149 8.66 -24.47 -1.97
C ARG A 149 9.36 -24.94 -0.70
N ILE A 150 9.46 -26.25 -0.49
CA ILE A 150 10.16 -26.86 0.65
C ILE A 150 11.63 -26.46 0.65
N ARG A 151 12.31 -26.60 -0.49
CA ARG A 151 13.72 -26.23 -0.63
C ARG A 151 13.94 -24.75 -0.31
N ARG A 152 13.07 -23.86 -0.77
CA ARG A 152 13.14 -22.42 -0.45
C ARG A 152 12.92 -22.16 1.04
N GLY A 153 11.94 -22.84 1.65
CA GLY A 153 11.67 -22.73 3.08
C GLY A 153 12.86 -23.17 3.94
N LEU A 154 13.50 -24.28 3.59
CA LEU A 154 14.68 -24.80 4.29
C LEU A 154 15.88 -23.83 4.20
N LEU A 155 16.17 -23.30 3.00
CA LEU A 155 17.25 -22.32 2.82
C LEU A 155 16.99 -21.03 3.61
N GLY A 156 15.75 -20.54 3.61
CA GLY A 156 15.37 -19.36 4.41
C GLY A 156 15.46 -19.60 5.91
N ALA A 157 15.11 -20.80 6.39
CA ALA A 157 15.26 -21.16 7.80
C ALA A 157 16.73 -21.25 8.23
N GLU A 158 17.61 -21.79 7.39
CA GLU A 158 19.05 -21.87 7.66
C GLU A 158 19.69 -20.47 7.69
N GLU A 159 19.32 -19.60 6.75
CA GLU A 159 19.79 -18.21 6.72
C GLU A 159 19.32 -17.43 7.96
N LEU A 160 18.06 -17.60 8.38
CA LEU A 160 17.56 -17.00 9.62
C LEU A 160 18.32 -17.49 10.86
N GLN A 161 18.70 -18.77 10.92
CA GLN A 161 19.51 -19.29 12.02
C GLN A 161 20.90 -18.66 12.05
N ARG A 162 21.57 -18.54 10.89
CA ARG A 162 22.89 -17.92 10.76
C ARG A 162 22.89 -16.43 11.12
N MET A 163 21.82 -15.72 10.78
CA MET A 163 21.68 -14.28 11.03
C MET A 163 21.08 -13.96 12.40
N SER A 164 20.64 -14.97 13.16
CA SER A 164 20.07 -14.75 14.48
C SER A 164 21.16 -14.35 15.49
N ALA A 165 20.92 -13.28 16.26
CA ALA A 165 21.80 -12.89 17.36
C ALA A 165 21.68 -13.80 18.61
N ARG A 166 20.91 -14.88 18.50
CA ARG A 166 20.72 -15.85 19.59
C ARG A 166 21.81 -16.91 19.50
N PRO A 167 22.38 -17.36 20.63
CA PRO A 167 23.32 -18.47 20.62
C PRO A 167 22.65 -19.71 20.02
N ALA A 168 23.41 -20.50 19.25
CA ALA A 168 22.95 -21.75 18.69
C ALA A 168 22.47 -22.71 19.79
N ALA A 169 21.37 -23.42 19.54
CA ALA A 169 20.87 -24.41 20.49
C ALA A 169 21.93 -25.52 20.70
N PRO A 170 22.08 -26.03 21.94
CA PRO A 170 23.06 -27.07 22.23
C PRO A 170 22.74 -28.35 21.44
N GLN A 171 23.74 -28.90 20.75
CA GLN A 171 23.59 -30.10 19.90
C GLN A 171 23.33 -31.39 20.70
N ARG A 172 23.76 -31.42 21.97
CA ARG A 172 23.60 -32.58 22.86
C ARG A 172 22.61 -32.21 23.95
N LEU A 173 21.33 -32.29 23.62
CA LEU A 173 20.27 -32.23 24.62
C LEU A 173 20.33 -33.51 25.45
N ILE A 174 20.40 -33.36 26.77
CA ILE A 174 20.29 -34.50 27.68
C ILE A 174 18.80 -34.86 27.72
N HIS A 175 18.44 -35.98 27.08
CA HIS A 175 17.08 -36.50 27.10
C HIS A 175 16.92 -37.47 28.27
N GLY A 176 15.98 -37.20 29.19
CA GLY A 176 15.66 -38.05 30.34
C GLY A 176 15.04 -37.28 31.50
N ASP A 177 14.61 -38.00 32.53
CA ASP A 177 14.06 -37.45 33.79
C ASP A 177 15.17 -36.98 34.75
N THR A 178 16.24 -36.42 34.20
CA THR A 178 17.34 -35.85 34.99
C THR A 178 16.98 -34.40 35.29
N ILE A 179 16.33 -34.18 36.43
CA ILE A 179 16.16 -32.83 36.97
C ILE A 179 17.57 -32.26 37.18
N GLN A 180 17.92 -31.15 36.50
CA GLN A 180 19.15 -30.39 36.78
C GLN A 180 19.02 -29.71 38.17
N ALA A 181 19.00 -30.50 39.24
CA ALA A 181 18.83 -30.03 40.61
C ALA A 181 20.01 -29.16 41.08
N MET A 182 21.17 -29.29 40.43
CA MET A 182 22.39 -28.51 40.73
C MET A 182 22.49 -27.19 39.96
N ALA A 183 21.53 -26.88 39.06
CA ALA A 183 21.52 -25.58 38.36
C ALA A 183 21.09 -24.43 39.30
N PHE A 184 20.35 -24.75 40.35
CA PHE A 184 20.01 -23.84 41.44
C PHE A 184 20.68 -24.35 42.70
N GLN A 185 21.69 -23.64 43.20
CA GLN A 185 22.32 -23.93 44.49
C GLN A 185 21.56 -23.18 45.59
N PRO A 186 20.67 -23.82 46.37
CA PRO A 186 19.93 -23.14 47.43
C PRO A 186 20.83 -22.68 48.58
N ASP A 187 22.04 -23.23 48.68
CA ASP A 187 23.02 -22.95 49.73
C ASP A 187 23.74 -21.60 49.56
N ASN A 188 23.57 -20.92 48.41
CA ASN A 188 24.16 -19.61 48.11
C ASN A 188 23.07 -18.51 48.11
N PRO A 189 22.69 -17.96 49.28
CA PRO A 189 21.63 -16.95 49.37
C PRO A 189 21.94 -15.67 48.60
N GLU A 190 23.20 -15.27 48.51
CA GLU A 190 23.64 -14.07 47.78
C GLU A 190 23.32 -14.14 46.28
N GLN A 191 23.57 -15.30 45.65
CA GLN A 191 23.26 -15.50 44.23
C GLN A 191 21.75 -15.50 43.97
N MET A 192 20.97 -16.02 44.92
CA MET A 192 19.51 -15.99 44.85
C MET A 192 18.96 -14.58 44.98
N GLU A 193 19.55 -13.74 45.84
CA GLU A 193 19.20 -12.32 45.96
C GLU A 193 19.55 -11.54 44.70
N GLU A 194 20.72 -11.79 44.11
CA GLU A 194 21.11 -11.18 42.83
C GLU A 194 20.16 -11.56 41.68
N LEU A 195 19.76 -12.83 41.60
CA LEU A 195 18.78 -13.31 40.62
C LEU A 195 17.40 -12.67 40.86
N ALA A 196 16.98 -12.54 42.12
CA ALA A 196 15.73 -11.88 42.50
C ALA A 196 15.75 -10.36 42.29
N ALA A 197 16.93 -9.72 42.28
CA ALA A 197 17.13 -8.33 41.93
C ALA A 197 17.10 -8.10 40.40
N LYS A 198 17.61 -9.07 39.62
CA LYS A 198 17.53 -9.08 38.15
C LYS A 198 16.12 -9.39 37.64
N ARG A 199 15.23 -9.96 38.47
CA ARG A 199 13.85 -10.23 38.11
C ARG A 199 13.08 -8.91 37.98
N ASP A 200 12.44 -8.70 36.84
CA ASP A 200 11.52 -7.58 36.64
C ASP A 200 10.38 -7.65 37.67
N ARG A 201 10.39 -6.68 38.60
CA ARG A 201 9.35 -6.50 39.64
C ARG A 201 8.22 -5.59 39.16
N SER A 202 8.20 -5.24 37.87
CA SER A 202 7.06 -4.52 37.30
C SER A 202 5.81 -5.37 37.46
N VAL A 203 4.77 -4.77 38.04
CA VAL A 203 3.45 -5.40 38.13
C VAL A 203 3.07 -5.88 36.74
N THR A 204 2.91 -7.19 36.60
CA THR A 204 2.51 -7.83 35.34
C THR A 204 1.09 -8.35 35.58
N PRO A 205 0.06 -7.84 34.89
CA PRO A 205 0.11 -6.97 33.70
C PRO A 205 0.48 -5.51 34.02
N PRO A 206 1.17 -4.82 33.09
CA PRO A 206 1.50 -3.40 33.26
C PRO A 206 0.23 -2.54 33.32
N ASP A 207 0.34 -1.38 33.97
CA ASP A 207 -0.73 -0.38 33.98
C ASP A 207 -1.19 -0.06 32.56
N ALA A 208 -2.49 0.18 32.39
CA ALA A 208 -3.13 0.44 31.10
C ALA A 208 -2.68 1.81 30.51
N LYS A 209 -1.44 1.90 30.03
CA LYS A 209 -0.92 3.09 29.38
C LYS A 209 -1.49 3.19 27.97
N HIS A 210 -2.21 4.27 27.72
CA HIS A 210 -2.78 4.56 26.41
C HIS A 210 -1.75 5.23 25.48
N TYR A 211 -1.98 5.09 24.18
CA TYR A 211 -1.14 5.72 23.16
C TYR A 211 -1.17 7.25 23.30
N ASP A 212 -0.01 7.88 23.50
CA ASP A 212 0.12 9.34 23.50
C ASP A 212 0.61 9.81 22.14
N ALA A 213 -0.27 10.53 21.44
CA ALA A 213 0.02 11.18 20.19
C ALA A 213 1.27 12.08 20.26
N ASP A 214 1.52 12.79 21.35
CA ASP A 214 2.62 13.76 21.40
C ASP A 214 3.99 13.09 21.56
N SER A 215 4.00 11.80 21.94
CA SER A 215 5.24 11.03 22.10
C SER A 215 5.90 10.65 20.77
N GLU A 216 5.14 10.63 19.67
CA GLU A 216 5.64 10.24 18.36
C GLU A 216 6.11 11.45 17.54
N ILE A 217 7.40 11.47 17.19
CA ILE A 217 8.05 12.55 16.40
C ILE A 217 7.78 12.41 14.88
N ARG A 218 7.06 11.37 14.45
CA ARG A 218 6.77 11.15 13.02
C ARG A 218 5.76 12.17 12.48
N THR A 219 5.91 12.50 11.20
CA THR A 219 4.95 13.32 10.46
C THR A 219 3.64 12.56 10.29
N LYS A 220 2.64 12.90 11.10
CA LYS A 220 1.29 12.35 10.97
C LYS A 220 0.62 12.92 9.71
N GLY A 221 -0.09 12.07 8.98
CA GLY A 221 -0.88 12.49 7.82
C GLY A 221 -2.10 13.35 8.20
N THR A 222 -2.84 13.80 7.21
CA THR A 222 -4.12 14.50 7.40
C THR A 222 -5.20 13.53 7.89
N GLY A 223 -5.86 13.84 9.00
CA GLY A 223 -6.95 13.02 9.56
C GLY A 223 -6.63 12.27 10.85
N PHE A 224 -5.54 12.62 11.53
CA PHE A 224 -5.25 12.06 12.86
C PHE A 224 -6.13 12.69 13.94
N TYR A 225 -6.87 11.87 14.69
CA TYR A 225 -7.64 12.28 15.88
C TYR A 225 -6.87 11.94 17.15
N LYS A 226 -6.73 12.90 18.07
CA LYS A 226 -6.02 12.74 19.34
C LYS A 226 -7.03 12.56 20.46
N PHE A 227 -6.98 11.41 21.12
CA PHE A 227 -7.78 11.15 22.32
C PHE A 227 -7.23 11.89 23.53
N SER A 228 -8.12 12.24 24.46
CA SER A 228 -7.76 12.74 25.78
C SER A 228 -7.03 11.69 26.63
N LYS A 229 -6.22 12.18 27.59
CA LYS A 229 -5.48 11.35 28.54
C LYS A 229 -6.34 10.87 29.70
N GLU A 230 -7.44 11.57 29.96
CA GLU A 230 -8.42 11.22 30.99
C GLU A 230 -9.32 10.08 30.48
N GLU A 231 -9.41 8.99 31.24
CA GLU A 231 -10.12 7.78 30.81
C GLU A 231 -11.60 8.04 30.51
N GLU A 232 -12.29 8.83 31.34
CA GLU A 232 -13.71 9.14 31.13
C GLU A 232 -13.96 9.96 29.86
N ALA A 233 -13.13 10.98 29.62
CA ALA A 233 -13.24 11.82 28.43
C ALA A 233 -12.93 10.99 27.18
N ARG A 234 -11.91 10.12 27.24
CA ARG A 234 -11.56 9.21 26.15
C ARG A 234 -12.67 8.22 25.82
N VAL A 235 -13.33 7.64 26.82
CA VAL A 235 -14.46 6.74 26.60
C VAL A 235 -15.61 7.47 25.91
N ARG A 236 -15.89 8.72 26.31
CA ARG A 236 -16.91 9.55 25.64
C ARG A 236 -16.54 9.88 24.20
N GLU A 237 -15.28 10.25 23.94
CA GLU A 237 -14.76 10.49 22.59
C GLU A 237 -14.86 9.24 21.70
N MET A 238 -14.52 8.06 22.25
CA MET A 238 -14.66 6.78 21.54
C MET A 238 -16.12 6.48 21.20
N ALA A 239 -17.04 6.67 22.15
CA ALA A 239 -18.47 6.47 21.92
C ALA A 239 -19.01 7.40 20.83
N GLN A 240 -18.59 8.68 20.82
CA GLN A 240 -18.96 9.64 19.78
C GLN A 240 -18.46 9.21 18.40
N LEU A 241 -17.21 8.75 18.29
CA LEU A 241 -16.65 8.25 17.03
C LEU A 241 -17.37 6.99 16.53
N GLU A 242 -17.78 6.10 17.44
CA GLU A 242 -18.57 4.92 17.09
C GLU A 242 -19.97 5.30 16.58
N GLU A 243 -20.60 6.30 17.18
CA GLU A 243 -21.88 6.85 16.70
C GLU A 243 -21.75 7.47 15.30
N GLU A 244 -20.73 8.31 15.08
CA GLU A 244 -20.44 8.87 13.75
C GLU A 244 -20.18 7.77 12.72
N ARG A 245 -19.40 6.76 13.08
CA ARG A 245 -19.13 5.60 12.22
C ARG A 245 -20.44 4.91 11.84
N ARG A 246 -21.29 4.60 12.82
CA ARG A 246 -22.59 3.96 12.58
C ARG A 246 -23.49 4.80 11.66
N GLN A 247 -23.50 6.12 11.83
CA GLN A 247 -24.25 7.02 10.94
C GLN A 247 -23.71 6.99 9.51
N THR A 248 -22.39 7.00 9.33
CA THR A 248 -21.79 6.93 7.99
C THR A 248 -21.99 5.58 7.31
N GLU A 249 -21.92 4.48 8.05
CA GLU A 249 -22.19 3.13 7.55
C GLU A 249 -23.67 3.02 7.13
N ALA A 250 -24.61 3.48 7.95
CA ALA A 250 -26.03 3.52 7.60
C ALA A 250 -26.31 4.37 6.35
N ALA A 251 -25.64 5.52 6.21
CA ALA A 251 -25.75 6.37 5.03
C ALA A 251 -25.17 5.71 3.76
N ARG A 252 -24.08 4.94 3.89
CA ARG A 252 -23.50 4.18 2.78
C ARG A 252 -24.42 3.04 2.36
N GLU A 253 -24.90 2.23 3.30
CA GLU A 253 -25.87 1.17 3.04
C GLU A 253 -27.15 1.71 2.39
N GLY A 254 -27.65 2.86 2.85
CA GLY A 254 -28.82 3.50 2.26
C GLY A 254 -28.59 3.87 0.79
N ARG A 255 -27.41 4.41 0.45
CA ARG A 255 -27.05 4.73 -0.94
C ARG A 255 -26.88 3.47 -1.79
N ASP A 256 -26.30 2.42 -1.24
CA ASP A 256 -26.07 1.18 -1.99
C ASP A 256 -27.37 0.43 -2.23
N LYS A 257 -28.30 0.38 -1.26
CA LYS A 257 -29.67 -0.11 -1.45
C LYS A 257 -30.42 0.66 -2.54
N GLN A 258 -30.29 1.98 -2.58
CA GLN A 258 -30.90 2.80 -3.65
C GLN A 258 -30.31 2.48 -5.03
N LYS A 259 -28.99 2.28 -5.13
CA LYS A 259 -28.33 1.88 -6.38
C LYS A 259 -28.77 0.49 -6.82
N GLU A 260 -28.89 -0.45 -5.89
CA GLU A 260 -29.36 -1.81 -6.15
C GLU A 260 -30.81 -1.82 -6.63
N ALA A 261 -31.70 -1.07 -5.96
CA ALA A 261 -33.10 -0.93 -6.40
C ALA A 261 -33.18 -0.36 -7.82
N ARG A 262 -32.41 0.70 -8.11
CA ARG A 262 -32.34 1.27 -9.47
C ARG A 262 -31.79 0.26 -10.48
N ARG A 263 -30.80 -0.53 -10.11
CA ARG A 263 -30.24 -1.58 -10.98
C ARG A 263 -31.28 -2.65 -11.29
N GLN A 264 -32.03 -3.10 -10.28
CA GLN A 264 -33.11 -4.07 -10.46
C GLN A 264 -34.23 -3.54 -11.37
N GLU A 265 -34.63 -2.29 -11.19
CA GLU A 265 -35.62 -1.63 -12.07
C GLU A 265 -35.13 -1.58 -13.53
N ILE A 266 -33.88 -1.20 -13.75
CA ILE A 266 -33.27 -1.17 -15.10
C ILE A 266 -33.21 -2.58 -15.70
N GLU A 267 -32.87 -3.60 -14.90
CA GLU A 267 -32.83 -5.00 -15.36
C GLU A 267 -34.24 -5.53 -15.70
N GLN A 268 -35.26 -5.20 -14.91
CA GLN A 268 -36.66 -5.53 -15.22
C GLN A 268 -37.11 -4.86 -16.52
N ARG A 269 -36.87 -3.56 -16.66
CA ARG A 269 -37.17 -2.81 -17.89
C ARG A 269 -36.43 -3.38 -19.11
N ARG A 270 -35.19 -3.83 -18.93
CA ARG A 270 -34.40 -4.49 -19.99
C ARG A 270 -35.04 -5.81 -20.41
N LYS A 271 -35.50 -6.64 -19.46
CA LYS A 271 -36.21 -7.89 -19.73
C LYS A 271 -37.53 -7.66 -20.47
N GLU A 272 -38.32 -6.68 -20.04
CA GLU A 272 -39.58 -6.32 -20.72
C GLU A 272 -39.35 -5.85 -22.16
N MET A 273 -38.32 -5.02 -22.38
CA MET A 273 -37.94 -4.57 -23.72
C MET A 273 -37.45 -5.72 -24.60
N GLN A 274 -36.69 -6.67 -24.04
CA GLN A 274 -36.28 -7.88 -24.75
C GLN A 274 -37.48 -8.77 -25.10
N ALA A 275 -38.42 -8.98 -24.18
CA ALA A 275 -39.64 -9.74 -24.44
C ALA A 275 -40.50 -9.10 -25.54
N ARG A 276 -40.70 -7.76 -25.49
CA ARG A 276 -41.40 -7.03 -26.55
C ARG A 276 -40.69 -7.10 -27.90
N ARG A 277 -39.35 -7.08 -27.92
CA ARG A 277 -38.57 -7.27 -29.16
C ARG A 277 -38.72 -8.69 -29.71
N ALA A 278 -38.64 -9.71 -28.85
CA ALA A 278 -38.82 -11.10 -29.25
C ALA A 278 -40.23 -11.36 -29.81
N GLN A 279 -41.28 -10.81 -29.18
CA GLN A 279 -42.65 -10.88 -29.70
C GLN A 279 -42.77 -10.23 -31.07
N ARG A 280 -42.24 -9.00 -31.25
CA ARG A 280 -42.25 -8.34 -32.57
C ARG A 280 -41.50 -9.13 -33.65
N GLN A 281 -40.38 -9.77 -33.30
CA GLN A 281 -39.63 -10.62 -34.22
C GLN A 281 -40.41 -11.90 -34.58
N ALA A 282 -41.11 -12.49 -33.61
CA ALA A 282 -41.98 -13.64 -33.85
C ALA A 282 -43.16 -13.27 -34.75
N ASP A 283 -43.82 -12.12 -34.50
CA ASP A 283 -44.93 -11.64 -35.31
C ASP A 283 -44.47 -11.29 -36.74
N SER A 284 -43.29 -10.67 -36.93
CA SER A 284 -42.77 -10.41 -38.28
C SER A 284 -42.46 -11.71 -39.02
N PHE A 285 -41.90 -12.70 -38.34
CA PHE A 285 -41.62 -14.01 -38.93
C PHE A 285 -42.90 -14.74 -39.36
N LEU A 286 -43.97 -14.67 -38.57
CA LEU A 286 -45.25 -15.28 -38.91
C LEU A 286 -45.97 -14.59 -40.07
N ASN A 287 -45.75 -13.29 -40.29
CA ASN A 287 -46.36 -12.56 -41.40
C ASN A 287 -45.62 -12.72 -42.74
N GLU A 288 -44.39 -13.21 -42.73
CA GLU A 288 -43.60 -13.50 -43.94
C GLU A 288 -43.82 -14.93 -44.49
N LEU A 289 -44.65 -15.75 -43.82
CA LEU A 289 -45.07 -17.09 -44.23
C LEU A 289 -46.45 -17.08 -44.89
#